data_AF-A0A9X7W311-F1
#
_entry.id   AF-A0A9X7W311-F1
#
_cell.length_a   1.000
_cell.length_b   1.000
_cell.length_c   1.000
_cell.angle_alpha   90.00
_cell.angle_beta   90.00
_cell.angle_gamma   90.00
#
_symmetry.space_group_name_H-M   'P 1'
#
loop_
_entity.id
_entity.type
_entity.pdbx_description
1 polymer ?
#
loop_
_entity_poly.entity_id
_entity_poly.type
_entity_poly.pdbx_seq_one_letter_code
_entity_poly.pdbx_strand_id
1 'polypeptide(L)' 'MTPFRAGQKVKIRPDADNEFAGCIGVALFVLDSVCDVKITYRPPSSDLPETLIQMFKVSDLESVK' A
#
# COMPACT_ATOMS: atom_id res chain seq x y z
N MET A 1 -8.95 10.94 -12.27
CA MET A 1 -8.72 11.67 -11.00
C MET A 1 -7.99 10.70 -10.09
N THR A 2 -6.73 10.97 -9.74
CA THR A 2 -5.94 10.03 -8.92
C THR A 2 -6.50 10.02 -7.49
N PRO A 3 -6.95 8.86 -6.97
CA PRO A 3 -7.64 8.81 -5.68
C PRO A 3 -6.68 8.92 -4.48
N PHE A 4 -5.36 8.85 -4.72
CA PHE A 4 -4.34 8.99 -3.69
C PHE A 4 -3.35 10.11 -4.01
N ARG A 5 -2.66 10.60 -2.97
CA ARG A 5 -1.58 11.59 -3.08
C ARG A 5 -0.29 11.04 -2.47
N ALA A 6 0.86 11.48 -2.96
CA ALA A 6 2.13 11.22 -2.30
C ALA A 6 2.08 11.74 -0.85
N GLY A 7 2.62 10.95 0.09
CA GLY A 7 2.54 11.17 1.53
C GLY A 7 1.28 10.64 2.21
N GLN A 8 0.27 10.18 1.46
CA GLN A 8 -0.96 9.65 2.04
C GLN A 8 -0.74 8.25 2.62
N LYS A 9 -1.29 8.01 3.82
CA LYS A 9 -1.35 6.66 4.39
C LYS A 9 -2.41 5.83 3.67
N VAL A 10 -2.00 4.67 3.20
CA VAL A 10 -2.84 3.71 2.50
C VAL A 10 -2.71 2.34 3.15
N LYS A 11 -3.77 1.56 3.08
CA LYS A 11 -3.77 0.17 3.46
C LYS A 11 -3.97 -0.68 2.22
N ILE A 12 -3.21 -1.76 2.10
CA ILE A 12 -3.42 -2.74 1.05
C ILE A 12 -4.64 -3.57 1.45
N ARG A 13 -5.62 -3.65 0.56
CA ARG A 13 -6.88 -4.30 0.86
C ARG A 13 -6.67 -5.80 1.13
N PRO A 14 -7.50 -6.41 2.00
CA PRO A 14 -7.38 -7.83 2.33
C PRO A 14 -7.67 -8.78 1.16
N ASP A 15 -8.41 -8.31 0.16
CA ASP A 15 -8.77 -9.03 -1.06
C ASP A 15 -7.75 -8.84 -2.19
N ALA A 16 -6.71 -8.04 -1.98
CA ALA A 16 -5.56 -8.03 -2.87
C ALA A 16 -4.88 -9.41 -2.75
N ASP A 17 -4.86 -10.17 -3.84
CA ASP A 17 -4.20 -11.48 -3.93
C ASP A 17 -2.67 -11.30 -3.87
N ASN A 18 -2.19 -10.98 -2.66
CA ASN A 18 -0.88 -10.41 -2.41
C ASN A 18 -0.47 -10.62 -0.94
N GLU A 19 0.78 -11.05 -0.71
CA GLU A 19 1.43 -11.15 0.62
C GLU A 19 1.40 -9.87 1.48
N PHE A 20 1.19 -8.70 0.86
CA PHE A 20 1.07 -7.40 1.51
C PHE A 20 -0.35 -7.08 2.01
N ALA A 21 -1.33 -7.97 1.80
CA ALA A 21 -2.72 -7.78 2.25
C ALA A 21 -2.81 -7.39 3.74
N GLY A 22 -3.53 -6.29 4.03
CA GLY A 22 -3.67 -5.77 5.38
C GLY A 22 -2.48 -4.96 5.90
N CYS A 23 -1.37 -4.88 5.17
CA CYS A 23 -0.27 -3.97 5.51
C CYS A 23 -0.68 -2.51 5.33
N ILE A 24 -0.01 -1.62 6.07
CA ILE A 24 -0.20 -0.16 5.96
C ILE A 24 1.10 0.45 5.50
N GLY A 25 1.00 1.36 4.54
CA GLY A 25 2.13 2.09 4.01
C GLY A 25 1.81 3.54 3.69
N VAL A 26 2.81 4.19 3.11
CA VAL A 26 2.73 5.58 2.64
C VAL A 26 2.95 5.58 1.14
N ALA A 27 2.02 6.19 0.41
CA ALA A 27 2.16 6.43 -1.02
C ALA A 27 3.36 7.36 -1.27
N LEU A 28 4.33 6.91 -2.06
CA LEU A 28 5.49 7.71 -2.46
C LEU A 28 5.28 8.36 -3.82
N PHE A 29 4.74 7.60 -4.75
CA PHE A 29 4.51 8.02 -6.12
C PHE A 29 3.17 7.48 -6.60
N VAL A 30 2.42 8.31 -7.33
CA VAL A 30 1.06 7.98 -7.80
C VAL A 30 0.99 8.29 -9.29
N LEU A 31 0.75 7.26 -10.10
CA LEU A 31 0.67 7.32 -11.55
C LEU A 31 -0.67 6.70 -11.96
N ASP A 32 -1.67 7.52 -12.25
CA ASP A 32 -3.04 7.16 -12.68
C ASP A 32 -3.65 5.88 -12.07
N SER A 33 -3.24 4.69 -12.52
CA SER A 33 -3.69 3.36 -12.08
C SER A 33 -2.78 2.62 -11.08
N VAL A 34 -1.56 3.10 -10.83
CA VAL A 34 -0.57 2.46 -9.93
C VAL A 34 -0.01 3.44 -8.89
N CYS A 35 0.45 2.90 -7.77
CA CYS A 35 1.05 3.65 -6.68
C CYS A 35 2.21 2.86 -6.07
N ASP A 36 3.37 3.52 -5.94
CA ASP A 36 4.47 2.99 -5.14
C ASP A 36 4.20 3.28 -3.67
N VAL A 37 4.19 2.23 -2.85
CA VAL A 37 3.87 2.33 -1.43
C VAL A 37 5.06 1.85 -0.62
N LYS A 38 5.55 2.69 0.28
CA LYS A 38 6.49 2.30 1.32
C LYS A 38 5.73 1.65 2.45
N ILE A 39 5.95 0.37 2.71
CA ILE A 39 5.32 -0.35 3.81
C ILE A 39 5.92 0.16 5.13
N THR A 40 5.04 0.57 6.06
CA THR A 40 5.41 1.14 7.36
C THR A 40 4.88 0.33 8.54
N TYR A 41 3.85 -0.49 8.31
CA TYR A 41 3.30 -1.40 9.29
C TYR A 41 2.88 -2.69 8.62
N ARG A 42 3.11 -3.80 9.31
CA ARG A 42 2.79 -5.15 8.86
C ARG A 42 2.06 -5.88 9.97
N PRO A 43 1.06 -6.71 9.64
CA PRO A 43 0.46 -7.61 10.61
C PRO A 43 1.52 -8.54 11.23
N PRO A 44 1.39 -8.94 12.51
CA PRO A 44 2.34 -9.82 13.19
C PRO A 44 2.57 -11.17 12.51
N SER A 45 1.63 -11.62 11.67
CA SER A 45 1.70 -12.87 10.92
C SER A 45 2.44 -12.75 9.58
N SER A 46 3.06 -11.61 9.28
CA SER A 46 3.73 -11.36 8.00
C SER A 46 5.23 -11.64 8.08
N ASP A 47 5.74 -12.49 7.17
CA ASP A 47 7.16 -12.85 7.04
C ASP A 47 7.95 -11.89 6.15
N LEU A 48 7.36 -10.75 5.77
CA LEU A 48 8.01 -9.75 4.93
C LEU A 48 9.29 -9.19 5.61
N PRO A 49 10.20 -8.52 4.87
CA PRO A 49 11.28 -7.71 5.47
C PRO A 49 10.85 -6.30 5.90
N GLU A 50 11.60 -5.70 6.84
CA GLU A 50 11.21 -4.54 7.66
C GLU A 50 10.97 -3.24 6.90
N THR A 51 11.66 -3.03 5.78
CA THR A 51 11.44 -1.89 4.89
C THR A 51 11.31 -2.36 3.46
N LEU A 52 10.14 -2.12 2.86
CA LEU A 52 9.81 -2.49 1.49
C LEU A 52 9.12 -1.34 0.80
N ILE A 53 9.46 -1.13 -0.47
CA ILE A 53 8.69 -0.30 -1.39
C ILE A 53 8.17 -1.25 -2.44
N GLN A 54 6.86 -1.24 -2.66
CA GLN A 54 6.22 -2.09 -3.67
C GLN A 54 5.18 -1.29 -4.44
N MET A 55 5.05 -1.62 -5.72
CA MET A 55 4.03 -1.05 -6.60
C MET A 55 2.72 -1.81 -6.44
N PHE A 56 1.62 -1.06 -6.26
CA PHE A 56 0.27 -1.59 -6.15
C PHE A 56 -0.65 -0.93 -7.16
N LYS A 57 -1.67 -1.65 -7.61
CA LYS A 57 -2.77 -1.00 -8.32
C LYS A 57 -3.54 -0.13 -7.33
N VAL A 58 -4.01 1.01 -7.81
CA VAL A 58 -4.86 1.92 -7.05
C VAL A 58 -6.14 1.21 -6.54
N SER A 59 -6.65 0.21 -7.26
CA SER A 59 -7.79 -0.63 -6.84
C SER A 59 -7.52 -1.43 -5.58
N ASP A 60 -6.26 -1.76 -5.31
CA ASP A 60 -5.85 -2.67 -4.23
C ASP A 60 -5.55 -1.89 -2.95
N LEU A 61 -5.75 -0.56 -2.99
CA LEU A 61 -5.47 0.35 -1.89
C LEU A 61 -6.78 0.93 -1.34
N GLU A 62 -6.76 1.23 -0.04
CA GLU A 62 -7.79 2.02 0.64
C GLU A 62 -7.13 3.12 1.49
N SER A 63 -7.78 4.28 1.60
CA SER A 63 -7.26 5.38 2.42
C SER A 63 -7.44 5.05 3.89
N VAL A 64 -6.37 5.23 4.67
CA VAL A 64 -6.47 5.23 6.13
C VAL A 64 -6.85 6.65 6.56
N LYS A 65 -7.95 6.80 7.31
CA LYS A 65 -8.35 8.07 7.92
C LYS A 65 -7.56 8.34 9.19
#